data_AF-A0A9P4M572-F1
#
_entry.id   AF-A0A9P4M572-F1
#
_cell.length_a   1.000
_cell.length_b   1.000
_cell.length_c   1.000
_cell.angle_alpha   90.00
_cell.angle_beta   90.00
_cell.angle_gamma   90.00
#
_symmetry.space_group_name_H-M   'P 1'
#
loop_
_entity.id
_entity.type
_entity.pdbx_description
1 polymer ?
#
loop_
_entity_poly.entity_id
_entity_poly.type
_entity_poly.pdbx_seq_one_letter_code
_entity_poly.pdbx_strand_id
1 'polypeptide(L)'
;MAVGSNPLKIVTPIGSVGYGYEPKALAQAIEMGATAIICDAGSTDSGPQKLALGSSTVPRMSYVKDIEPMVDAVYHHKVKLLISSAGGDGADHHVDDFVDIIEEHCSKKGYKLKLVKIYGSIDKQQVHKSLDTGNISPCGAVPELTHQDVDDASRIVAQMGAEPFLKAMKEHPDYDVIIAGRSYDPSPFVAYCLDNGVENLGNAFNMGKVLECGAFCSNPKSKSAFTTVWDDKFNVLPLDPRSVCTPESLAAHSLYENSHADRHPGPGGTLDLCSSWYEGHPDRSCTAGGAKFDIANPYTIKLEGAKVTGYRSIWLGSFRDPILIGQIDSFLEQRVRGRLRMLFANDDYQLNFRVYGRDGTMGSYEPDSSIAKEIFLIGEVMAKTKELADNVASMGRVACVHVPYPGQKGTGGNFAMPLTPLEISLGNVCQFCVYHLMEVSDPTANFPFFVVDIGKSVTTLVDRDPTFGFDPPGTGYHFLAKPNGAVNGAAAEQQSVRSKELESLLSQGDGVLDDGKVALPALAEVLRSKNAGPYEICFDIIFYNLACFERAKASGELSREKMAALYKVQPERIVACQFFKQAKAYKCTIPRDGIAGSFADRDLHASQQYAPLFNIRV
;
A
#
# COMPACT_ATOMS: atom_id res chain seq x y z
N MET A 1 -26.63 -31.36 -14.04
CA MET A 1 -25.52 -31.41 -13.08
C MET A 1 -24.24 -31.26 -13.87
N ALA A 2 -23.65 -30.07 -13.88
CA ALA A 2 -22.37 -29.84 -14.56
C ALA A 2 -21.28 -30.61 -13.81
N VAL A 3 -20.41 -31.29 -14.56
CA VAL A 3 -19.23 -31.99 -14.04
C VAL A 3 -18.34 -30.94 -13.39
N GLY A 4 -18.33 -30.88 -12.06
CA GLY A 4 -17.64 -29.84 -11.32
C GLY A 4 -16.13 -29.91 -11.56
N SER A 5 -15.57 -28.85 -12.14
CA SER A 5 -14.13 -28.62 -12.13
C SER A 5 -13.64 -28.64 -10.68
N ASN A 6 -12.55 -29.35 -10.41
CA ASN A 6 -11.92 -29.31 -9.09
C ASN A 6 -11.55 -27.86 -8.77
N PRO A 7 -11.81 -27.37 -7.54
CA PRO A 7 -11.49 -26.00 -7.19
C PRO A 7 -9.99 -25.74 -7.25
N LEU A 8 -9.63 -24.56 -7.74
CA LEU A 8 -8.25 -24.08 -7.79
C LEU A 8 -7.79 -23.69 -6.39
N LYS A 9 -6.51 -23.95 -6.06
CA LYS A 9 -5.96 -23.65 -4.73
C LYS A 9 -4.70 -22.80 -4.86
N ILE A 10 -4.73 -21.60 -4.30
CA ILE A 10 -3.65 -20.62 -4.38
C ILE A 10 -3.16 -20.33 -2.96
N VAL A 11 -1.84 -20.20 -2.81
CA VAL A 11 -1.23 -19.67 -1.59
C VAL A 11 -0.56 -18.33 -1.87
N THR A 12 -0.79 -17.39 -0.95
CA THR A 12 -0.05 -16.13 -0.89
C THR A 12 0.73 -16.11 0.42
N PRO A 13 2.02 -16.51 0.41
CA PRO A 13 2.83 -16.58 1.62
C PRO A 13 3.06 -15.19 2.23
N ILE A 14 3.14 -14.18 1.37
CA ILE A 14 3.29 -12.76 1.72
C ILE A 14 2.71 -11.93 0.58
N GLY A 15 2.17 -10.74 0.88
CA GLY A 15 1.81 -9.78 -0.16
C GLY A 15 3.05 -9.33 -0.94
N SER A 16 3.85 -8.45 -0.31
CA SER A 16 5.12 -7.98 -0.87
C SER A 16 6.29 -8.90 -0.51
N VAL A 17 6.90 -9.53 -1.51
CA VAL A 17 8.12 -10.35 -1.34
C VAL A 17 9.23 -9.52 -0.70
N GLY A 18 9.95 -10.10 0.24
CA GLY A 18 11.03 -9.44 0.98
C GLY A 18 10.60 -8.86 2.33
N TYR A 19 9.31 -8.86 2.67
CA TYR A 19 8.81 -8.49 4.00
C TYR A 19 8.89 -9.65 5.02
N GLY A 20 9.25 -10.85 4.58
CA GLY A 20 9.44 -12.01 5.43
C GLY A 20 8.14 -12.74 5.75
N TYR A 21 8.12 -14.04 5.50
CA TYR A 21 7.05 -14.96 5.93
C TYR A 21 7.63 -16.20 6.62
N GLU A 22 6.77 -17.04 7.18
CA GLU A 22 7.18 -18.30 7.79
C GLU A 22 7.16 -19.42 6.72
N PRO A 23 8.30 -20.05 6.37
CA PRO A 23 8.33 -21.13 5.38
C PRO A 23 7.41 -22.31 5.71
N LYS A 24 7.12 -22.54 7.00
CA LYS A 24 6.17 -23.56 7.45
C LYS A 24 4.74 -23.29 6.95
N ALA A 25 4.31 -22.04 6.89
CA ALA A 25 2.99 -21.69 6.36
C ALA A 25 2.89 -22.04 4.87
N LEU A 26 3.95 -21.78 4.11
CA LEU A 26 4.03 -22.21 2.71
C LEU A 26 3.96 -23.74 2.60
N ALA A 27 4.78 -24.48 3.34
CA ALA A 27 4.74 -25.94 3.34
C ALA A 27 3.33 -26.49 3.65
N GLN A 28 2.68 -25.96 4.69
CA GLN A 28 1.30 -26.34 5.03
C GLN A 28 0.32 -26.12 3.86
N ALA A 29 0.43 -25.00 3.17
CA ALA A 29 -0.43 -24.72 2.02
C ALA A 29 -0.21 -25.70 0.86
N ILE A 30 1.05 -26.12 0.62
CA ILE A 30 1.36 -27.16 -0.36
C ILE A 30 0.74 -28.50 0.07
N GLU A 31 0.79 -28.86 1.36
CA GLU A 31 0.13 -30.06 1.91
C GLU A 31 -1.38 -30.06 1.66
N MET A 32 -1.99 -28.88 1.79
CA MET A 32 -3.41 -28.65 1.54
C MET A 32 -3.76 -28.69 0.03
N GLY A 33 -2.76 -28.83 -0.84
CA GLY A 33 -2.90 -29.01 -2.27
C GLY A 33 -2.89 -27.70 -3.06
N ALA A 34 -2.20 -26.66 -2.60
CA ALA A 34 -1.96 -25.47 -3.41
C ALA A 34 -1.30 -25.84 -4.74
N THR A 35 -1.76 -25.24 -5.84
CA THR A 35 -1.22 -25.45 -7.19
C THR A 35 -0.40 -24.26 -7.67
N ALA A 36 -0.54 -23.09 -7.02
CA ALA A 36 0.31 -21.93 -7.26
C ALA A 36 0.62 -21.13 -6.00
N ILE A 37 1.80 -20.52 -6.03
CA ILE A 37 2.29 -19.48 -5.12
C ILE A 37 2.22 -18.16 -5.88
N ILE A 38 1.47 -17.18 -5.38
CA ILE A 38 1.29 -15.88 -6.06
C ILE A 38 1.52 -14.73 -5.09
N CYS A 39 2.34 -13.76 -5.48
CA CYS A 39 2.67 -12.55 -4.72
C CYS A 39 2.72 -11.28 -5.61
N ASP A 40 2.34 -10.13 -5.07
CA ASP A 40 2.48 -8.81 -5.72
C ASP A 40 2.87 -7.72 -4.71
N ALA A 41 3.76 -6.80 -5.11
CA ALA A 41 4.35 -5.80 -4.21
C ALA A 41 3.77 -4.38 -4.30
N GLY A 42 2.69 -4.12 -5.06
CA GLY A 42 2.15 -2.76 -5.26
C GLY A 42 3.18 -1.82 -5.91
N SER A 43 3.11 -0.49 -5.72
CA SER A 43 4.22 0.42 -6.15
C SER A 43 4.30 1.73 -5.39
N THR A 44 3.16 2.38 -5.12
CA THR A 44 3.14 3.78 -4.67
C THR A 44 3.44 3.95 -3.19
N ASP A 45 3.32 2.88 -2.40
CA ASP A 45 3.40 2.92 -0.94
C ASP A 45 4.79 3.30 -0.42
N SER A 46 5.84 2.99 -1.17
CA SER A 46 7.23 3.36 -0.84
C SER A 46 7.60 4.79 -1.27
N GLY A 47 6.66 5.53 -1.86
CA GLY A 47 6.90 6.85 -2.42
C GLY A 47 7.69 6.83 -3.74
N PRO A 48 7.98 8.00 -4.32
CA PRO A 48 8.50 8.14 -5.68
C PRO A 48 9.98 7.75 -5.82
N GLN A 49 10.70 7.67 -4.70
CA GLN A 49 12.16 7.49 -4.71
C GLN A 49 12.59 6.16 -5.34
N LYS A 50 11.83 5.09 -5.09
CA LYS A 50 12.16 3.76 -5.63
C LYS A 50 12.17 3.78 -7.15
N LEU A 51 11.06 4.24 -7.74
CA LEU A 51 10.90 4.35 -9.18
C LEU A 51 11.86 5.36 -9.82
N ALA A 52 12.05 6.53 -9.20
CA ALA A 52 12.91 7.58 -9.73
C ALA A 52 14.40 7.20 -9.73
N LEU A 53 14.85 6.41 -8.74
CA LEU A 53 16.26 6.03 -8.58
C LEU A 53 16.55 4.58 -9.01
N GLY A 54 15.53 3.79 -9.33
CA GLY A 54 15.65 2.37 -9.65
C GLY A 54 16.07 1.50 -8.45
N SER A 55 15.85 1.96 -7.22
CA SER A 55 16.21 1.20 -6.01
C SER A 55 15.08 0.29 -5.56
N SER A 56 15.38 -0.91 -5.06
CA SER A 56 14.35 -1.85 -4.58
C SER A 56 13.78 -1.44 -3.21
N THR A 57 12.59 -1.93 -2.86
CA THR A 57 11.92 -1.66 -1.57
C THR A 57 12.76 -2.11 -0.39
N VAL A 58 13.31 -3.33 -0.45
CA VAL A 58 14.14 -3.93 0.61
C VAL A 58 15.51 -4.36 0.06
N PRO A 59 16.51 -4.61 0.93
CA PRO A 59 17.80 -5.15 0.49
C PRO A 59 17.66 -6.50 -0.22
N ARG A 60 18.54 -6.79 -1.20
CA ARG A 60 18.55 -8.05 -1.97
C ARG A 60 18.42 -9.30 -1.12
N MET A 61 19.12 -9.36 0.02
CA MET A 61 19.07 -10.51 0.93
C MET A 61 17.68 -10.81 1.51
N SER A 62 16.83 -9.79 1.65
CA SER A 62 15.45 -10.00 2.06
C SER A 62 14.65 -10.72 0.96
N TYR A 63 14.85 -10.36 -0.31
CA TYR A 63 14.24 -11.07 -1.43
C TYR A 63 14.76 -12.51 -1.54
N VAL A 64 16.08 -12.72 -1.40
CA VAL A 64 16.68 -14.07 -1.40
C VAL A 64 16.00 -14.96 -0.36
N LYS A 65 15.88 -14.48 0.88
CA LYS A 65 15.29 -15.24 1.98
C LYS A 65 13.83 -15.66 1.72
N ASP A 66 13.08 -14.83 1.00
CA ASP A 66 11.68 -15.11 0.69
C ASP A 66 11.52 -15.94 -0.60
N ILE A 67 12.35 -15.73 -1.62
CA ILE A 67 12.24 -16.40 -2.93
C ILE A 67 12.78 -17.84 -2.88
N GLU A 68 13.91 -18.09 -2.22
CA GLU A 68 14.55 -19.43 -2.21
C GLU A 68 13.58 -20.54 -1.75
N PRO A 69 12.81 -20.41 -0.65
CA PRO A 69 11.86 -21.45 -0.24
C PRO A 69 10.69 -21.62 -1.20
N MET A 70 10.29 -20.58 -1.95
CA MET A 70 9.26 -20.68 -2.98
C MET A 70 9.79 -21.48 -4.19
N VAL A 71 11.04 -21.23 -4.60
CA VAL A 71 11.69 -21.96 -5.70
C VAL A 71 11.89 -23.43 -5.33
N ASP A 72 12.28 -23.72 -4.08
CA ASP A 72 12.33 -25.08 -3.57
C ASP A 72 10.95 -25.77 -3.73
N ALA A 73 9.87 -25.09 -3.34
CA ALA A 73 8.52 -25.63 -3.48
C ALA A 73 8.10 -25.88 -4.95
N VAL A 74 8.44 -24.97 -5.87
CA VAL A 74 8.21 -25.14 -7.31
C VAL A 74 8.91 -26.40 -7.83
N TYR A 75 10.20 -26.57 -7.52
CA TYR A 75 10.98 -27.70 -8.00
C TYR A 75 10.44 -29.04 -7.48
N HIS A 76 10.25 -29.12 -6.16
CA HIS A 76 9.89 -30.35 -5.47
C HIS A 76 8.43 -30.75 -5.69
N HIS A 77 7.51 -29.78 -5.71
CA HIS A 77 6.05 -30.03 -5.70
C HIS A 77 5.32 -29.68 -6.99
N LYS A 78 6.02 -29.15 -8.01
CA LYS A 78 5.43 -28.76 -9.31
C LYS A 78 4.33 -27.70 -9.20
N VAL A 79 4.31 -26.92 -8.12
CA VAL A 79 3.47 -25.73 -8.03
C VAL A 79 4.02 -24.63 -8.91
N LYS A 80 3.15 -23.77 -9.44
CA LYS A 80 3.57 -22.59 -10.21
C LYS A 80 3.95 -21.46 -9.27
N LEU A 81 4.91 -20.62 -9.66
CA LEU A 81 5.26 -19.40 -8.94
C LEU A 81 5.03 -18.17 -9.81
N LEU A 82 4.21 -17.24 -9.35
CA LEU A 82 3.99 -15.96 -10.01
C LEU A 82 4.37 -14.83 -9.03
N ILE A 83 5.32 -13.99 -9.42
CA ILE A 83 5.68 -12.79 -8.66
C ILE A 83 5.55 -11.59 -9.59
N SER A 84 4.73 -10.61 -9.24
CA SER A 84 4.57 -9.38 -10.01
C SER A 84 4.96 -8.13 -9.22
N SER A 85 5.13 -7.03 -9.95
CA SER A 85 5.66 -5.77 -9.41
C SER A 85 7.02 -6.00 -8.72
N ALA A 86 7.91 -6.74 -9.41
CA ALA A 86 9.22 -7.11 -8.90
C ALA A 86 9.98 -5.89 -8.34
N GLY A 87 10.65 -6.08 -7.19
CA GLY A 87 11.38 -5.01 -6.50
C GLY A 87 10.54 -3.92 -5.83
N GLY A 88 9.21 -3.99 -5.94
CA GLY A 88 8.28 -2.95 -5.50
C GLY A 88 7.70 -2.23 -6.71
N ASP A 89 8.40 -1.29 -7.30
CA ASP A 89 7.85 -0.49 -8.41
C ASP A 89 7.71 -1.23 -9.75
N GLY A 90 8.26 -2.44 -9.88
CA GLY A 90 8.10 -3.27 -11.07
C GLY A 90 8.91 -2.82 -12.28
N ALA A 91 10.03 -2.11 -12.08
CA ALA A 91 10.97 -1.80 -13.16
C ALA A 91 11.63 -3.06 -13.75
N ASP A 92 11.98 -3.02 -15.03
CA ASP A 92 12.50 -4.20 -15.76
C ASP A 92 13.78 -4.76 -15.14
N HIS A 93 14.67 -3.91 -14.60
CA HIS A 93 15.89 -4.38 -13.95
C HIS A 93 15.62 -5.09 -12.61
N HIS A 94 14.51 -4.79 -11.93
CA HIS A 94 14.10 -5.56 -10.74
C HIS A 94 13.55 -6.94 -11.11
N VAL A 95 12.92 -7.05 -12.28
CA VAL A 95 12.54 -8.36 -12.84
C VAL A 95 13.80 -9.19 -13.06
N ASP A 96 14.82 -8.60 -13.68
CA ASP A 96 16.11 -9.25 -13.88
C ASP A 96 16.81 -9.61 -12.54
N ASP A 97 16.80 -8.71 -11.54
CA ASP A 97 17.36 -8.99 -10.21
C ASP A 97 16.73 -10.22 -9.55
N PHE A 98 15.41 -10.41 -9.70
CA PHE A 98 14.69 -11.56 -9.15
C PHE A 98 15.00 -12.83 -9.93
N VAL A 99 15.13 -12.75 -11.26
CA VAL A 99 15.58 -13.87 -12.09
C VAL A 99 16.98 -14.32 -11.69
N ASP A 100 17.89 -13.38 -11.41
CA ASP A 100 19.24 -13.68 -10.95
C ASP A 100 19.24 -14.42 -9.61
N ILE A 101 18.38 -14.03 -8.64
CA ILE A 101 18.22 -14.75 -7.37
C ILE A 101 17.80 -16.21 -7.62
N ILE A 102 16.86 -16.41 -8.54
CA ILE A 102 16.34 -17.75 -8.86
C ILE A 102 17.40 -18.59 -9.59
N GLU A 103 18.17 -18.00 -10.52
CA GLU A 103 19.28 -18.66 -11.23
C GLU A 103 20.42 -19.06 -10.27
N GLU A 104 20.81 -18.17 -9.36
CA GLU A 104 21.80 -18.45 -8.32
C GLU A 104 21.38 -19.65 -7.46
N HIS A 105 20.12 -19.65 -7.00
CA HIS A 105 19.59 -20.74 -6.18
C HIS A 105 19.49 -22.06 -6.95
N CYS A 106 18.95 -22.03 -8.17
CA CYS A 106 18.83 -23.22 -9.01
C CYS A 106 20.19 -23.81 -9.36
N SER A 107 21.17 -22.97 -9.71
CA SER A 107 22.55 -23.39 -9.97
C SER A 107 23.19 -24.04 -8.75
N LYS A 108 22.98 -23.48 -7.56
CA LYS A 108 23.49 -24.02 -6.28
C LYS A 108 22.84 -25.35 -5.91
N LYS A 109 21.56 -25.52 -6.20
CA LYS A 109 20.76 -26.71 -5.83
C LYS A 109 20.73 -27.80 -6.89
N GLY A 110 21.19 -27.51 -8.10
CA GLY A 110 21.09 -28.44 -9.22
C GLY A 110 19.66 -28.57 -9.78
N TYR A 111 18.88 -27.49 -9.74
CA TYR A 111 17.52 -27.44 -10.26
C TYR A 111 17.52 -26.91 -11.71
N LYS A 112 16.55 -27.39 -12.50
CA LYS A 112 16.22 -26.82 -13.81
C LYS A 112 14.75 -26.47 -13.85
N LEU A 113 14.47 -25.21 -14.20
CA LEU A 113 13.13 -24.65 -14.26
C LEU A 113 12.98 -23.80 -15.52
N LYS A 114 11.75 -23.70 -16.04
CA LYS A 114 11.40 -22.78 -17.12
C LYS A 114 10.79 -21.51 -16.54
N LEU A 115 11.43 -20.37 -16.77
CA LEU A 115 11.00 -19.09 -16.26
C LEU A 115 10.55 -18.17 -17.40
N VAL A 116 9.45 -17.46 -17.19
CA VAL A 116 9.02 -16.34 -18.04
C VAL A 116 9.26 -15.03 -17.28
N LYS A 117 9.87 -14.05 -17.96
CA LYS A 117 9.93 -12.67 -17.45
C LYS A 117 9.10 -11.74 -18.31
N ILE A 118 8.27 -10.90 -17.70
CA ILE A 118 7.39 -9.93 -18.38
C ILE A 118 7.82 -8.51 -17.97
N TYR A 119 8.13 -7.66 -18.94
CA TYR A 119 8.56 -6.29 -18.68
C TYR A 119 7.40 -5.30 -18.68
N GLY A 120 7.55 -4.24 -17.88
CA GLY A 120 6.50 -3.24 -17.61
C GLY A 120 6.89 -1.81 -17.97
N SER A 121 8.14 -1.57 -18.38
CA SER A 121 8.60 -0.24 -18.77
C SER A 121 8.00 0.20 -20.11
N ILE A 122 7.60 1.48 -20.19
CA ILE A 122 7.03 2.07 -21.39
C ILE A 122 8.01 3.07 -22.01
N ASP A 123 8.19 2.97 -23.32
CA ASP A 123 9.04 3.89 -24.06
C ASP A 123 8.46 5.31 -24.08
N LYS A 124 9.30 6.31 -23.82
CA LYS A 124 8.87 7.71 -23.77
C LYS A 124 8.31 8.21 -25.09
N GLN A 125 8.83 7.77 -26.24
CA GLN A 125 8.32 8.17 -27.55
C GLN A 125 6.90 7.68 -27.75
N GLN A 126 6.58 6.49 -27.24
CA GLN A 126 5.22 5.99 -27.24
C GLN A 126 4.30 6.85 -26.36
N VAL A 127 4.75 7.24 -25.16
CA VAL A 127 3.97 8.13 -24.29
C VAL A 127 3.71 9.48 -24.96
N HIS A 128 4.74 10.10 -25.57
CA HIS A 128 4.57 11.34 -26.33
C HIS A 128 3.57 11.18 -27.49
N LYS A 129 3.67 10.10 -28.26
CA LYS A 129 2.75 9.84 -29.36
C LYS A 129 1.31 9.71 -28.86
N SER A 130 1.08 8.98 -27.77
CA SER A 130 -0.25 8.84 -27.17
C SER A 130 -0.77 10.16 -26.60
N LEU A 131 0.12 11.01 -26.07
CA LEU A 131 -0.22 12.36 -25.62
C LEU A 131 -0.65 13.25 -26.80
N ASP A 132 0.12 13.24 -27.90
CA ASP A 132 -0.17 14.01 -29.12
C ASP A 132 -1.52 13.64 -29.75
N THR A 133 -1.94 12.38 -29.62
CA THR A 133 -3.22 11.90 -30.14
C THR A 133 -4.39 12.04 -29.17
N GLY A 134 -4.16 12.56 -27.95
CA GLY A 134 -5.21 12.71 -26.94
C GLY A 134 -5.67 11.41 -26.28
N ASN A 135 -4.84 10.35 -26.32
CA ASN A 135 -5.14 9.02 -25.78
C ASN A 135 -4.64 8.84 -24.33
N ILE A 136 -4.28 9.94 -23.66
CA ILE A 136 -3.84 9.95 -22.27
C ILE A 136 -4.78 10.85 -21.47
N SER A 137 -5.21 10.37 -20.30
CA SER A 137 -6.03 11.15 -19.37
C SER A 137 -5.50 11.05 -17.93
N PRO A 138 -5.76 12.04 -17.07
CA PRO A 138 -5.43 11.95 -15.65
C PRO A 138 -6.06 10.74 -14.95
N CYS A 139 -5.33 10.13 -14.02
CA CYS A 139 -5.86 9.07 -13.16
C CYS A 139 -6.29 9.67 -11.81
N GLY A 140 -7.58 10.01 -11.67
CA GLY A 140 -8.10 10.66 -10.47
C GLY A 140 -7.79 12.17 -10.45
N ALA A 141 -7.48 12.71 -9.27
CA ALA A 141 -7.26 14.16 -9.08
C ALA A 141 -5.86 14.66 -9.48
N VAL A 142 -5.30 14.16 -10.59
CA VAL A 142 -3.95 14.52 -11.09
C VAL A 142 -4.05 15.61 -12.16
N PRO A 143 -3.07 16.54 -12.28
CA PRO A 143 -3.00 17.47 -13.41
C PRO A 143 -2.87 16.76 -14.76
N GLU A 144 -3.14 17.46 -15.86
CA GLU A 144 -2.87 16.96 -17.22
C GLU A 144 -1.39 16.66 -17.43
N LEU A 145 -1.10 15.57 -18.15
CA LEU A 145 0.28 15.19 -18.48
C LEU A 145 0.89 16.16 -19.49
N THR A 146 2.13 16.56 -19.27
CA THR A 146 2.88 17.38 -20.23
C THR A 146 4.03 16.59 -20.86
N HIS A 147 4.50 17.01 -22.05
CA HIS A 147 5.72 16.44 -22.64
C HIS A 147 6.92 16.59 -21.70
N GLN A 148 7.02 17.72 -20.99
CA GLN A 148 8.10 17.95 -20.03
C GLN A 148 8.07 16.94 -18.88
N ASP A 149 6.90 16.53 -18.40
CA ASP A 149 6.81 15.51 -17.35
C ASP A 149 7.29 14.14 -17.83
N VAL A 150 7.03 13.80 -19.10
CA VAL A 150 7.55 12.58 -19.74
C VAL A 150 9.07 12.67 -19.90
N ASP A 151 9.59 13.82 -20.35
CA ASP A 151 11.03 14.05 -20.51
C ASP A 151 11.78 14.01 -19.18
N ASP A 152 11.21 14.61 -18.14
CA ASP A 152 11.79 14.66 -16.79
C ASP A 152 11.74 13.30 -16.08
N ALA A 153 10.79 12.42 -16.41
CA ALA A 153 10.63 11.13 -15.74
C ALA A 153 11.91 10.30 -15.89
N SER A 154 12.52 9.87 -14.77
CA SER A 154 13.65 8.95 -14.81
C SER A 154 13.24 7.59 -15.37
N ARG A 155 11.99 7.21 -15.13
CA ARG A 155 11.38 5.95 -15.54
C ARG A 155 9.88 6.11 -15.68
N ILE A 156 9.31 5.40 -16.66
CA ILE A 156 7.87 5.23 -16.82
C ILE A 156 7.61 3.73 -16.91
N VAL A 157 6.76 3.23 -16.03
CA VAL A 157 6.22 1.86 -16.04
C VAL A 157 4.72 1.94 -16.24
N ALA A 158 4.10 0.84 -16.67
CA ALA A 158 2.65 0.73 -16.73
C ALA A 158 2.14 -0.48 -15.97
N GLN A 159 1.02 -0.31 -15.27
CA GLN A 159 0.27 -1.43 -14.70
C GLN A 159 -0.32 -2.26 -15.83
N MET A 160 0.25 -3.44 -16.06
CA MET A 160 -0.37 -4.45 -16.93
C MET A 160 -1.57 -5.11 -16.25
N GLY A 161 -2.55 -5.52 -17.05
CA GLY A 161 -3.64 -6.39 -16.63
C GLY A 161 -3.26 -7.87 -16.62
N ALA A 162 -4.26 -8.75 -16.58
CA ALA A 162 -4.05 -10.20 -16.61
C ALA A 162 -3.63 -10.73 -18.00
N GLU A 163 -3.83 -9.94 -19.05
CA GLU A 163 -3.68 -10.37 -20.44
C GLU A 163 -2.25 -10.75 -20.83
N PRO A 164 -1.18 -9.99 -20.45
CA PRO A 164 0.19 -10.40 -20.74
C PRO A 164 0.60 -11.72 -20.07
N PHE A 165 0.14 -11.94 -18.83
CA PHE A 165 0.34 -13.21 -18.12
C PHE A 165 -0.36 -14.35 -18.86
N LEU A 166 -1.63 -14.17 -19.22
CA LEU A 166 -2.40 -15.19 -19.95
C LEU A 166 -1.78 -15.54 -21.31
N LYS A 167 -1.29 -14.54 -22.02
CA LYS A 167 -0.58 -14.75 -23.28
C LYS A 167 0.66 -15.62 -23.07
N ALA A 168 1.48 -15.27 -22.07
CA ALA A 168 2.66 -16.06 -21.72
C ALA A 168 2.33 -17.50 -21.30
N MET A 169 1.29 -17.69 -20.48
CA MET A 169 0.85 -19.02 -20.03
C MET A 169 0.36 -19.89 -21.19
N LYS A 170 -0.41 -19.30 -22.13
CA LYS A 170 -0.91 -20.01 -23.32
C LYS A 170 0.18 -20.37 -24.31
N GLU A 171 1.15 -19.48 -24.53
CA GLU A 171 2.27 -19.71 -25.44
C GLU A 171 3.32 -20.66 -24.83
N HIS A 172 3.42 -20.72 -23.50
CA HIS A 172 4.37 -21.56 -22.77
C HIS A 172 3.73 -22.29 -21.58
N PRO A 173 2.81 -23.24 -21.81
CA PRO A 173 2.06 -23.93 -20.74
C PRO A 173 2.93 -24.78 -19.80
N ASP A 174 4.17 -25.05 -20.19
CA ASP A 174 5.20 -25.74 -19.41
C ASP A 174 6.04 -24.81 -18.52
N TYR A 175 5.68 -23.53 -18.37
CA TYR A 175 6.35 -22.60 -17.44
C TYR A 175 6.33 -23.13 -16.00
N ASP A 176 7.39 -22.89 -15.23
CA ASP A 176 7.42 -23.15 -13.79
C ASP A 176 7.25 -21.85 -12.98
N VAL A 177 7.85 -20.75 -13.48
CA VAL A 177 7.88 -19.45 -12.80
C VAL A 177 7.54 -18.32 -13.78
N ILE A 178 6.78 -17.33 -13.32
CA ILE A 178 6.59 -16.04 -14.00
C ILE A 178 7.03 -14.93 -13.07
N ILE A 179 7.97 -14.09 -13.52
CA ILE A 179 8.34 -12.84 -12.84
C ILE A 179 7.91 -11.67 -13.74
N ALA A 180 7.10 -10.76 -13.22
CA ALA A 180 6.58 -9.63 -13.97
C ALA A 180 6.98 -8.29 -13.35
N GLY A 181 7.14 -7.30 -14.21
CA GLY A 181 7.27 -5.90 -13.83
C GLY A 181 5.94 -5.34 -13.30
N ARG A 182 5.77 -4.01 -13.44
CA ARG A 182 4.62 -3.32 -12.85
C ARG A 182 3.31 -3.92 -13.32
N SER A 183 2.51 -4.39 -12.38
CA SER A 183 1.23 -5.04 -12.65
C SER A 183 0.13 -4.36 -11.85
N TYR A 184 -1.12 -4.48 -12.31
CA TYR A 184 -2.24 -4.27 -11.41
C TYR A 184 -2.31 -5.45 -10.45
N ASP A 185 -2.32 -5.15 -9.16
CA ASP A 185 -2.04 -6.09 -8.08
C ASP A 185 -2.85 -7.42 -8.15
N PRO A 186 -4.14 -7.46 -8.55
CA PRO A 186 -4.89 -8.71 -8.77
C PRO A 186 -4.51 -9.52 -10.02
N SER A 187 -3.80 -8.93 -10.99
CA SER A 187 -3.57 -9.50 -12.32
C SER A 187 -2.93 -10.90 -12.35
N PRO A 188 -1.87 -11.21 -11.59
CA PRO A 188 -1.30 -12.56 -11.61
C PRO A 188 -2.29 -13.61 -11.09
N PHE A 189 -3.13 -13.26 -10.12
CA PHE A 189 -4.19 -14.13 -9.59
C PHE A 189 -5.27 -14.38 -10.64
N VAL A 190 -5.75 -13.30 -11.26
CA VAL A 190 -6.78 -13.37 -12.31
C VAL A 190 -6.30 -14.18 -13.50
N ALA A 191 -5.06 -13.95 -13.95
CA ALA A 191 -4.47 -14.70 -15.05
C ALA A 191 -4.38 -16.20 -14.74
N TYR A 192 -3.89 -16.56 -13.55
CA TYR A 192 -3.79 -17.96 -13.14
C TYR A 192 -5.18 -18.62 -13.01
N CYS A 193 -6.18 -17.89 -12.51
CA CYS A 193 -7.57 -18.34 -12.47
C CYS A 193 -8.13 -18.65 -13.87
N LEU A 194 -7.98 -17.71 -14.80
CA LEU A 194 -8.48 -17.84 -16.17
C LEU A 194 -7.76 -18.95 -16.94
N ASP A 195 -6.45 -19.12 -16.74
CA ASP A 195 -5.66 -20.22 -17.32
C ASP A 195 -6.11 -21.61 -16.82
N ASN A 196 -6.72 -21.66 -15.63
CA ASN A 196 -7.15 -22.90 -14.97
C ASN A 196 -8.69 -23.07 -14.95
N GLY A 197 -9.43 -22.32 -15.79
CA GLY A 197 -10.86 -22.54 -16.02
C GLY A 197 -11.81 -21.86 -15.04
N VAL A 198 -11.36 -20.85 -14.29
CA VAL A 198 -12.23 -19.91 -13.55
C VAL A 198 -12.53 -18.74 -14.50
N GLU A 199 -13.72 -18.72 -15.08
CA GLU A 199 -14.12 -17.78 -16.14
C GLU A 199 -14.79 -16.51 -15.60
N ASN A 200 -15.36 -16.56 -14.39
CA ASN A 200 -15.98 -15.39 -13.78
C ASN A 200 -14.94 -14.35 -13.33
N LEU A 201 -14.78 -13.31 -14.14
CA LEU A 201 -13.87 -12.19 -13.87
C LEU A 201 -14.16 -11.48 -12.55
N GLY A 202 -15.43 -11.24 -12.21
CA GLY A 202 -15.78 -10.57 -10.96
C GLY A 202 -15.29 -11.33 -9.74
N ASN A 203 -15.43 -12.65 -9.76
CA ASN A 203 -14.93 -13.53 -8.71
C ASN A 203 -13.39 -13.54 -8.67
N ALA A 204 -12.73 -13.69 -9.82
CA ALA A 204 -11.27 -13.72 -9.91
C ALA A 204 -10.62 -12.39 -9.46
N PHE A 205 -11.17 -11.25 -9.87
CA PHE A 205 -10.66 -9.93 -9.47
C PHE A 205 -10.90 -9.64 -8.00
N ASN A 206 -12.08 -10.01 -7.44
CA ASN A 206 -12.33 -9.84 -6.01
C ASN A 206 -11.36 -10.69 -5.17
N MET A 207 -11.15 -11.94 -5.57
CA MET A 207 -10.18 -12.83 -4.94
C MET A 207 -8.76 -12.27 -5.00
N GLY A 208 -8.31 -11.84 -6.18
CA GLY A 208 -6.99 -11.24 -6.37
C GLY A 208 -6.81 -9.98 -5.52
N LYS A 209 -7.82 -9.09 -5.47
CA LYS A 209 -7.79 -7.87 -4.64
C LYS A 209 -7.69 -8.17 -3.15
N VAL A 210 -8.30 -9.26 -2.70
CA VAL A 210 -8.18 -9.71 -1.31
C VAL A 210 -6.80 -10.31 -1.03
N LEU A 211 -6.24 -11.07 -1.98
CA LEU A 211 -5.00 -11.81 -1.77
C LEU A 211 -3.72 -11.05 -2.06
N GLU A 212 -3.74 -9.96 -2.82
CA GLU A 212 -2.53 -9.18 -3.12
C GLU A 212 -1.78 -8.72 -1.86
N CYS A 213 -2.50 -8.49 -0.75
CA CYS A 213 -1.92 -8.14 0.55
C CYS A 213 -1.70 -9.35 1.48
N GLY A 214 -1.84 -10.58 0.98
CA GLY A 214 -1.86 -11.80 1.77
C GLY A 214 -3.07 -11.88 2.71
N ALA A 215 -2.87 -12.34 3.96
CA ALA A 215 -3.95 -12.47 4.95
C ALA A 215 -4.21 -11.18 5.76
N PHE A 216 -3.96 -9.99 5.18
CA PHE A 216 -4.26 -8.72 5.83
C PHE A 216 -5.77 -8.50 6.04
N CYS A 217 -6.60 -9.26 5.34
CA CYS A 217 -8.05 -9.32 5.54
C CYS A 217 -8.47 -10.08 6.81
N SER A 218 -7.54 -10.72 7.55
CA SER A 218 -7.87 -11.44 8.79
C SER A 218 -7.84 -10.55 10.03
N ASN A 219 -8.47 -11.02 11.11
CA ASN A 219 -8.39 -10.42 12.45
C ASN A 219 -7.88 -11.46 13.49
N PRO A 220 -6.79 -11.18 14.22
CA PRO A 220 -5.80 -10.13 13.95
C PRO A 220 -5.21 -10.26 12.54
N LYS A 221 -4.66 -9.16 12.00
CA LYS A 221 -3.97 -9.18 10.69
C LYS A 221 -2.85 -10.21 10.70
N SER A 222 -2.78 -11.02 9.65
CA SER A 222 -1.73 -12.02 9.45
C SER A 222 -1.14 -11.91 8.05
N LYS A 223 -0.05 -12.63 7.78
CA LYS A 223 0.70 -12.49 6.52
C LYS A 223 0.21 -13.44 5.43
N SER A 224 0.11 -14.73 5.75
CA SER A 224 -0.04 -15.77 4.74
C SER A 224 -1.48 -16.24 4.61
N ALA A 225 -1.98 -16.30 3.38
CA ALA A 225 -3.34 -16.73 3.05
C ALA A 225 -3.32 -17.98 2.17
N PHE A 226 -4.29 -18.86 2.38
CA PHE A 226 -4.62 -19.97 1.49
C PHE A 226 -6.04 -19.80 0.97
N THR A 227 -6.23 -19.94 -0.34
CA THR A 227 -7.52 -19.72 -0.96
C THR A 227 -7.93 -20.87 -1.85
N THR A 228 -9.19 -21.27 -1.72
CA THR A 228 -9.85 -22.21 -2.62
C THR A 228 -10.82 -21.42 -3.51
N VAL A 229 -10.68 -21.55 -4.82
CA VAL A 229 -11.41 -20.76 -5.83
C VAL A 229 -12.28 -21.69 -6.67
N TRP A 230 -13.55 -21.34 -6.80
CA TRP A 230 -14.49 -21.90 -7.77
C TRP A 230 -14.80 -20.83 -8.81
N ASP A 231 -15.63 -21.16 -9.80
CA ASP A 231 -16.03 -20.16 -10.80
C ASP A 231 -16.80 -19.00 -10.14
N ASP A 232 -17.76 -19.25 -9.27
CA ASP A 232 -18.69 -18.23 -8.74
C ASP A 232 -18.35 -17.67 -7.36
N LYS A 233 -17.34 -18.24 -6.68
CA LYS A 233 -16.94 -17.87 -5.31
C LYS A 233 -15.49 -18.23 -4.99
N PHE A 234 -14.97 -17.70 -3.89
CA PHE A 234 -13.69 -18.11 -3.31
C PHE A 234 -13.77 -18.16 -1.79
N ASN A 235 -12.95 -18.99 -1.15
CA ASN A 235 -12.83 -19.10 0.29
C ASN A 235 -11.41 -18.78 0.74
N VAL A 236 -11.24 -17.86 1.70
CA VAL A 236 -9.94 -17.44 2.23
C VAL A 236 -9.74 -17.97 3.64
N LEU A 237 -8.63 -18.68 3.84
CA LEU A 237 -8.16 -19.17 5.13
C LEU A 237 -6.84 -18.48 5.50
N PRO A 238 -6.76 -17.77 6.64
CA PRO A 238 -5.48 -17.29 7.16
C PRO A 238 -4.68 -18.47 7.74
N LEU A 239 -3.41 -18.56 7.32
CA LEU A 239 -2.52 -19.64 7.74
C LEU A 239 -1.93 -19.43 9.15
N ASP A 240 -1.98 -18.21 9.70
CA ASP A 240 -1.74 -18.00 11.13
C ASP A 240 -2.92 -18.59 11.93
N PRO A 241 -2.69 -19.58 12.82
CA PRO A 241 -3.75 -20.24 13.57
C PRO A 241 -4.48 -19.31 14.57
N ARG A 242 -3.91 -18.13 14.87
CA ARG A 242 -4.51 -17.14 15.79
C ARG A 242 -5.45 -16.15 15.07
N SER A 243 -5.48 -16.19 13.75
CA SER A 243 -6.24 -15.25 12.93
C SER A 243 -7.51 -15.89 12.36
N VAL A 244 -8.53 -15.07 12.13
CA VAL A 244 -9.81 -15.47 11.53
C VAL A 244 -10.16 -14.50 10.41
N CYS A 245 -10.68 -15.01 9.30
CA CYS A 245 -11.42 -14.20 8.34
C CYS A 245 -12.91 -14.26 8.69
N THR A 246 -13.51 -13.12 9.02
CA THR A 246 -14.96 -12.93 9.16
C THR A 246 -15.54 -12.21 7.93
N PRO A 247 -16.87 -12.30 7.70
CA PRO A 247 -17.55 -11.51 6.66
C PRO A 247 -17.17 -10.03 6.68
N GLU A 248 -17.14 -9.42 7.86
CA GLU A 248 -16.79 -8.02 8.03
C GLU A 248 -15.34 -7.72 7.69
N SER A 249 -14.41 -8.57 8.15
CA SER A 249 -12.97 -8.35 7.90
C SER A 249 -12.61 -8.48 6.42
N LEU A 250 -13.26 -9.44 5.73
CA LEU A 250 -13.08 -9.66 4.30
C LEU A 250 -13.70 -8.51 3.49
N ALA A 251 -14.93 -8.11 3.82
CA ALA A 251 -15.58 -6.96 3.22
C ALA A 251 -14.83 -5.65 3.50
N ALA A 252 -14.27 -5.47 4.70
CA ALA A 252 -13.54 -4.26 5.07
C ALA A 252 -12.19 -4.11 4.36
N HIS A 253 -11.64 -5.21 3.84
CA HIS A 253 -10.43 -5.19 3.05
C HIS A 253 -10.65 -4.51 1.69
N SER A 254 -11.87 -4.52 1.14
CA SER A 254 -12.18 -3.80 -0.09
C SER A 254 -11.95 -2.29 0.03
N LEU A 255 -12.13 -1.71 1.22
CA LEU A 255 -11.88 -0.29 1.46
C LEU A 255 -10.39 0.06 1.47
N TYR A 256 -9.51 -0.91 1.71
CA TYR A 256 -8.10 -0.65 1.96
C TYR A 256 -7.41 -0.16 0.67
N GLU A 257 -6.79 1.03 0.75
CA GLU A 257 -6.03 1.68 -0.34
C GLU A 257 -6.82 1.99 -1.64
N ASN A 258 -8.14 1.87 -1.59
CA ASN A 258 -9.02 2.24 -2.71
C ASN A 258 -9.70 3.57 -2.46
N SER A 259 -10.05 4.31 -3.52
CA SER A 259 -10.78 5.58 -3.40
C SER A 259 -12.26 5.38 -3.06
N HIS A 260 -12.88 4.32 -3.58
CA HIS A 260 -14.25 3.90 -3.27
C HIS A 260 -14.25 2.56 -2.51
N ALA A 261 -15.35 2.24 -1.82
CA ALA A 261 -15.47 0.98 -1.06
C ALA A 261 -15.95 -0.20 -1.93
N ASP A 262 -16.57 0.09 -3.07
CA ASP A 262 -17.33 -0.86 -3.88
C ASP A 262 -17.00 -0.86 -5.38
N ARG A 263 -16.21 0.12 -5.85
CA ARG A 263 -15.81 0.25 -7.26
C ARG A 263 -14.30 0.44 -7.36
N HIS A 264 -13.59 -0.57 -7.87
CA HIS A 264 -12.14 -0.51 -7.99
C HIS A 264 -11.74 -0.55 -9.47
N PRO A 265 -11.41 0.61 -10.08
CA PRO A 265 -10.92 0.64 -11.45
C PRO A 265 -9.52 0.04 -11.54
N GLY A 266 -9.23 -0.65 -12.64
CA GLY A 266 -7.93 -1.20 -12.98
C GLY A 266 -7.80 -1.37 -14.50
N PRO A 267 -6.67 -1.91 -14.99
CA PRO A 267 -6.52 -2.20 -16.41
C PRO A 267 -7.67 -3.06 -16.94
N GLY A 268 -8.30 -2.59 -18.01
CA GLY A 268 -9.38 -3.30 -18.70
C GLY A 268 -10.78 -3.21 -18.09
N GLY A 269 -10.98 -2.55 -16.94
CA GLY A 269 -12.32 -2.43 -16.37
C GLY A 269 -12.38 -2.02 -14.92
N THR A 270 -13.55 -2.22 -14.31
CA THR A 270 -13.81 -1.89 -12.91
C THR A 270 -14.38 -3.10 -12.18
N LEU A 271 -13.76 -3.48 -11.07
CA LEU A 271 -14.32 -4.45 -10.13
C LEU A 271 -15.49 -3.79 -9.38
N ASP A 272 -16.67 -4.40 -9.47
CA ASP A 272 -17.92 -4.01 -8.83
C ASP A 272 -18.26 -4.98 -7.68
N LEU A 273 -18.27 -4.45 -6.47
CA LEU A 273 -18.56 -5.18 -5.23
C LEU A 273 -19.96 -4.90 -4.68
N CYS A 274 -20.81 -4.12 -5.37
CA CYS A 274 -22.13 -3.76 -4.88
C CYS A 274 -23.01 -5.01 -4.61
N SER A 275 -22.83 -6.07 -5.41
CA SER A 275 -23.57 -7.33 -5.31
C SER A 275 -22.83 -8.42 -4.52
N SER A 276 -21.69 -8.10 -3.90
CA SER A 276 -20.90 -9.09 -3.18
C SER A 276 -21.56 -9.54 -1.88
N TRP A 277 -21.41 -10.83 -1.58
CA TRP A 277 -21.84 -11.46 -0.33
C TRP A 277 -20.65 -12.16 0.33
N TYR A 278 -20.77 -12.37 1.65
CA TYR A 278 -19.71 -12.91 2.49
C TYR A 278 -20.31 -13.88 3.53
N GLU A 279 -19.67 -15.04 3.73
CA GLU A 279 -20.10 -16.10 4.66
C GLU A 279 -18.89 -16.59 5.47
N GLY A 280 -18.98 -16.54 6.79
CA GLY A 280 -17.92 -17.00 7.70
C GLY A 280 -18.11 -18.47 8.08
N HIS A 281 -17.00 -19.18 8.29
CA HIS A 281 -16.99 -20.62 8.56
C HIS A 281 -16.34 -20.97 9.91
N PRO A 282 -16.71 -22.12 10.53
CA PRO A 282 -16.13 -22.54 11.82
C PRO A 282 -14.63 -22.84 11.80
N ASP A 283 -14.05 -23.04 10.61
CA ASP A 283 -12.63 -23.34 10.40
C ASP A 283 -11.75 -22.07 10.31
N ARG A 284 -12.30 -20.90 10.64
CA ARG A 284 -11.67 -19.56 10.58
C ARG A 284 -11.61 -18.95 9.17
N SER A 285 -12.20 -19.61 8.18
CA SER A 285 -12.24 -19.10 6.80
C SER A 285 -13.48 -18.24 6.51
N CYS A 286 -13.41 -17.45 5.45
CA CYS A 286 -14.57 -16.71 4.94
C CYS A 286 -14.66 -16.86 3.42
N THR A 287 -15.87 -17.19 2.96
CA THR A 287 -16.22 -17.28 1.55
C THR A 287 -16.84 -15.99 1.07
N ALA A 288 -16.50 -15.56 -0.14
CA ALA A 288 -17.12 -14.44 -0.82
C ALA A 288 -17.49 -14.79 -2.26
N GLY A 289 -18.48 -14.10 -2.80
CA GLY A 289 -18.93 -14.24 -4.19
C GLY A 289 -19.83 -13.08 -4.62
N GLY A 290 -20.34 -13.13 -5.85
CA GLY A 290 -21.31 -12.15 -6.38
C GLY A 290 -20.72 -10.83 -6.88
N ALA A 291 -19.40 -10.65 -6.83
CA ALA A 291 -18.72 -9.53 -7.48
C ALA A 291 -18.85 -9.60 -9.01
N LYS A 292 -18.81 -8.45 -9.67
CA LYS A 292 -18.81 -8.32 -11.13
C LYS A 292 -17.59 -7.57 -11.61
N PHE A 293 -17.23 -7.74 -12.87
CA PHE A 293 -16.18 -6.95 -13.50
C PHE A 293 -16.76 -6.27 -14.75
N ASP A 294 -16.85 -4.95 -14.71
CA ASP A 294 -17.35 -4.15 -15.80
C ASP A 294 -16.20 -3.84 -16.75
N ILE A 295 -16.15 -4.57 -17.87
CA ILE A 295 -15.10 -4.43 -18.89
C ILE A 295 -15.20 -3.05 -19.55
N ALA A 296 -14.09 -2.34 -19.58
CA ALA A 296 -13.99 -1.04 -20.23
C ALA A 296 -13.65 -1.18 -21.72
N ASN A 297 -14.24 -0.32 -22.54
CA ASN A 297 -13.86 -0.09 -23.93
C ASN A 297 -13.92 1.43 -24.19
N PRO A 298 -12.80 2.11 -24.47
CA PRO A 298 -11.47 1.56 -24.74
C PRO A 298 -10.79 0.91 -23.51
N TYR A 299 -9.87 -0.01 -23.77
CA TYR A 299 -9.00 -0.58 -22.73
C TYR A 299 -7.94 0.45 -22.36
N THR A 300 -7.68 0.63 -21.07
CA THR A 300 -6.63 1.52 -20.57
C THR A 300 -5.64 0.78 -19.68
N ILE A 301 -4.38 1.20 -19.72
CA ILE A 301 -3.35 0.86 -18.75
C ILE A 301 -2.96 2.10 -17.95
N LYS A 302 -2.51 1.93 -16.70
CA LYS A 302 -2.09 3.05 -15.86
C LYS A 302 -0.58 3.26 -15.95
N LEU A 303 -0.16 4.41 -16.46
CA LEU A 303 1.21 4.87 -16.47
C LEU A 303 1.59 5.43 -15.10
N GLU A 304 2.73 5.00 -14.57
CA GLU A 304 3.36 5.51 -13.35
C GLU A 304 4.80 5.94 -13.66
N GLY A 305 5.19 7.13 -13.20
CA GLY A 305 6.52 7.67 -13.47
C GLY A 305 6.95 8.66 -12.41
N ALA A 306 8.25 8.70 -12.16
CA ALA A 306 8.85 9.55 -11.13
C ALA A 306 10.12 10.23 -11.64
N LYS A 307 10.40 11.42 -11.11
CA LYS A 307 11.55 12.26 -11.47
C LYS A 307 12.35 12.67 -10.25
N VAL A 308 13.62 13.02 -10.48
CA VAL A 308 14.48 13.67 -9.48
C VAL A 308 14.33 15.18 -9.64
N THR A 309 13.95 15.88 -8.56
CA THR A 309 13.68 17.33 -8.59
C THR A 309 14.79 18.18 -7.96
N GLY A 310 15.76 17.56 -7.30
CA GLY A 310 16.90 18.24 -6.70
C GLY A 310 17.58 17.40 -5.62
N TYR A 311 18.27 18.07 -4.71
CA TYR A 311 18.93 17.48 -3.54
C TYR A 311 18.33 18.05 -2.26
N ARG A 312 18.21 17.22 -1.21
CA ARG A 312 17.67 17.59 0.09
C ARG A 312 18.69 17.43 1.20
N SER A 313 18.70 18.43 2.07
CA SER A 313 19.44 18.42 3.32
C SER A 313 18.54 18.93 4.45
N ILE A 314 18.72 18.36 5.63
CA ILE A 314 17.92 18.70 6.80
C ILE A 314 18.82 19.11 7.97
N TRP A 315 18.24 19.88 8.89
CA TRP A 315 18.75 20.02 10.24
C TRP A 315 17.61 19.79 11.23
N LEU A 316 17.97 19.35 12.43
CA LEU A 316 17.01 18.86 13.40
C LEU A 316 17.39 19.26 14.83
N GLY A 317 16.37 19.49 15.65
CA GLY A 317 16.55 19.95 17.01
C GLY A 317 15.26 20.42 17.65
N SER A 318 15.33 20.97 18.85
CA SER A 318 14.14 21.39 19.60
C SER A 318 14.24 22.81 20.15
N PHE A 319 13.06 23.39 20.43
CA PHE A 319 12.91 24.61 21.21
C PHE A 319 12.17 24.29 22.51
N ARG A 320 12.64 24.89 23.61
CA ARG A 320 12.07 24.72 24.95
C ARG A 320 11.72 26.05 25.65
N ASP A 321 12.18 27.18 25.12
CA ASP A 321 11.84 28.49 25.69
C ASP A 321 10.37 28.83 25.39
N PRO A 322 9.49 28.94 26.41
CA PRO A 322 8.08 29.27 26.19
C PRO A 322 7.88 30.63 25.51
N ILE A 323 8.79 31.60 25.69
CA ILE A 323 8.71 32.91 25.03
C ILE A 323 8.88 32.74 23.52
N LEU A 324 9.81 31.89 23.09
CA LEU A 324 10.07 31.62 21.68
C LEU A 324 8.99 30.74 21.05
N ILE A 325 8.57 29.67 21.75
CA ILE A 325 7.54 28.74 21.25
C ILE A 325 6.23 29.48 20.98
N GLY A 326 5.84 30.40 21.88
CA GLY A 326 4.62 31.22 21.69
C GLY A 326 4.64 32.15 20.47
N GLN A 327 5.78 32.29 19.79
CA GLN A 327 5.95 33.10 18.58
C GLN A 327 6.68 32.34 17.46
N ILE A 328 6.68 31.01 17.50
CA ILE A 328 7.52 30.16 16.64
C ILE A 328 7.31 30.44 15.15
N ASP A 329 6.07 30.68 14.72
CA ASP A 329 5.76 30.96 13.31
C ASP A 329 6.48 32.22 12.82
N SER A 330 6.36 33.31 13.59
CA SER A 330 7.04 34.57 13.27
C SER A 330 8.56 34.43 13.32
N PHE A 331 9.08 33.62 14.25
CA PHE A 331 10.50 33.33 14.34
C PHE A 331 11.00 32.58 13.10
N LEU A 332 10.36 31.48 12.72
CA LEU A 332 10.79 30.69 11.57
C LEU A 332 10.60 31.45 10.25
N GLU A 333 9.46 32.07 10.04
CA GLU A 333 9.12 32.71 8.75
C GLU A 333 9.73 34.10 8.57
N GLN A 334 9.73 34.96 9.60
CA GLN A 334 10.25 36.32 9.46
C GLN A 334 11.73 36.42 9.79
N ARG A 335 12.20 35.65 10.78
CA ARG A 335 13.58 35.75 11.29
C ARG A 335 14.52 34.75 10.63
N VAL A 336 14.23 33.45 10.71
CA VAL A 336 15.09 32.39 10.16
C VAL A 336 15.07 32.41 8.64
N ARG A 337 13.90 32.28 8.00
CA ARG A 337 13.77 32.36 6.54
C ARG A 337 14.23 33.72 6.01
N GLY A 338 13.94 34.81 6.71
CA GLY A 338 14.44 36.15 6.38
C GLY A 338 15.97 36.23 6.34
N ARG A 339 16.66 35.65 7.33
CA ARG A 339 18.12 35.56 7.36
C ARG A 339 18.66 34.74 6.19
N LEU A 340 18.05 33.62 5.87
CA LEU A 340 18.47 32.76 4.77
C LEU A 340 18.28 33.44 3.41
N ARG A 341 17.14 34.09 3.18
CA ARG A 341 16.89 34.86 1.94
C ARG A 341 17.92 35.97 1.73
N MET A 342 18.42 36.58 2.80
CA MET A 342 19.49 37.59 2.70
C MET A 342 20.85 36.98 2.35
N LEU A 343 21.19 35.82 2.92
CA LEU A 343 22.47 35.14 2.66
C LEU A 343 22.54 34.48 1.28
N PHE A 344 21.40 34.01 0.77
CA PHE A 344 21.27 33.23 -0.46
C PHE A 344 20.30 33.90 -1.45
N ALA A 345 20.35 35.24 -1.55
CA ALA A 345 19.36 36.03 -2.31
C ALA A 345 19.33 35.74 -3.81
N ASN A 346 20.45 35.25 -4.36
CA ASN A 346 20.61 34.94 -5.79
C ASN A 346 20.54 33.44 -6.08
N ASP A 347 20.30 32.61 -5.06
CA ASP A 347 20.27 31.16 -5.18
C ASP A 347 18.83 30.65 -5.23
N ASP A 348 18.59 29.64 -6.05
CA ASP A 348 17.28 28.98 -6.15
C ASP A 348 17.22 27.78 -5.19
N TYR A 349 16.41 27.92 -4.14
CA TYR A 349 16.17 26.86 -3.16
C TYR A 349 14.76 26.95 -2.58
N GLN A 350 14.24 25.81 -2.15
CA GLN A 350 13.02 25.70 -1.38
C GLN A 350 13.35 25.39 0.08
N LEU A 351 12.58 25.97 0.99
CA LEU A 351 12.76 25.81 2.42
C LEU A 351 11.42 25.52 3.09
N ASN A 352 11.41 24.48 3.91
CA ASN A 352 10.26 24.04 4.68
C ASN A 352 10.63 23.84 6.15
N PHE A 353 9.67 24.09 7.04
CA PHE A 353 9.81 23.87 8.48
C PHE A 353 8.70 22.94 8.96
N ARG A 354 9.08 21.80 9.54
CA ARG A 354 8.14 20.87 10.17
C ARG A 354 8.28 20.96 11.67
N VAL A 355 7.21 21.34 12.36
CA VAL A 355 7.23 21.58 13.81
C VAL A 355 6.34 20.56 14.52
N TYR A 356 6.94 19.49 15.01
CA TYR A 356 6.26 18.49 15.84
C TYR A 356 5.99 19.06 17.24
N GLY A 357 4.80 18.76 17.77
CA GLY A 357 4.24 19.44 18.94
C GLY A 357 3.42 20.71 18.59
N ARG A 358 3.39 21.10 17.31
CA ARG A 358 2.46 22.12 16.80
C ARG A 358 1.54 21.51 15.74
N ASP A 359 2.08 21.15 14.57
CA ASP A 359 1.29 20.67 13.42
C ASP A 359 2.13 19.82 12.44
N GLY A 360 3.26 19.26 12.91
CA GLY A 360 4.25 18.58 12.06
C GLY A 360 3.65 17.50 11.15
N THR A 361 2.69 16.73 11.66
CA THR A 361 2.03 15.61 10.96
C THR A 361 0.82 16.05 10.14
N MET A 362 -0.12 16.77 10.77
CA MET A 362 -1.42 17.12 10.16
C MET A 362 -1.38 18.42 9.35
N GLY A 363 -0.36 19.26 9.52
CA GLY A 363 -0.28 20.58 8.89
C GLY A 363 -1.55 21.40 9.15
N SER A 364 -2.18 21.87 8.07
CA SER A 364 -3.41 22.65 8.16
C SER A 364 -4.60 21.88 8.73
N TYR A 365 -4.55 20.55 8.82
CA TYR A 365 -5.63 19.73 9.36
C TYR A 365 -5.56 19.58 10.88
N GLU A 366 -4.52 20.08 11.54
CA GLU A 366 -4.39 19.99 13.00
C GLU A 366 -5.52 20.75 13.70
N PRO A 367 -6.38 20.06 14.48
CA PRO A 367 -7.44 20.73 15.23
C PRO A 367 -6.95 21.36 16.54
N ASP A 368 -5.84 20.89 17.13
CA ASP A 368 -5.34 21.43 18.40
C ASP A 368 -4.47 22.68 18.17
N SER A 369 -4.85 23.78 18.81
CA SER A 369 -4.09 25.05 18.79
C SER A 369 -3.34 25.31 20.10
N SER A 370 -3.21 24.31 20.98
CA SER A 370 -2.50 24.43 22.24
C SER A 370 -0.99 24.65 22.01
N ILE A 371 -0.37 25.41 22.92
CA ILE A 371 1.07 25.67 22.89
C ILE A 371 1.78 24.55 23.63
N ALA A 372 2.55 23.73 22.91
CA ALA A 372 3.32 22.66 23.53
C ALA A 372 4.44 23.21 24.44
N LYS A 373 4.75 22.43 25.48
CA LYS A 373 5.89 22.70 26.37
C LYS A 373 7.24 22.64 25.63
N GLU A 374 7.31 21.91 24.52
CA GLU A 374 8.48 21.73 23.68
C GLU A 374 8.05 21.31 22.31
N ILE A 375 8.81 21.77 21.33
CA ILE A 375 8.57 21.49 19.93
C ILE A 375 9.86 20.97 19.30
N PHE A 376 9.72 20.00 18.39
CA PHE A 376 10.82 19.47 17.60
C PHE A 376 10.72 20.01 16.17
N LEU A 377 11.81 20.59 15.68
CA LEU A 377 11.91 21.15 14.34
C LEU A 377 12.69 20.18 13.44
N ILE A 378 12.14 19.91 12.27
CA ILE A 378 12.91 19.52 11.10
C ILE A 378 12.89 20.70 10.13
N GLY A 379 14.04 21.35 9.96
CA GLY A 379 14.27 22.29 8.87
C GLY A 379 14.74 21.53 7.64
N GLU A 380 14.11 21.78 6.50
CA GLU A 380 14.30 21.00 5.29
C GLU A 380 14.54 21.93 4.11
N VAL A 381 15.64 21.71 3.39
CA VAL A 381 16.00 22.47 2.19
C VAL A 381 16.03 21.55 1.00
N MET A 382 15.54 22.04 -0.14
CA MET A 382 15.77 21.44 -1.45
C MET A 382 16.41 22.47 -2.39
N ALA A 383 17.43 22.04 -3.14
CA ALA A 383 18.09 22.88 -4.13
C ALA A 383 18.56 22.04 -5.34
N LYS A 384 18.96 22.70 -6.44
CA LYS A 384 19.45 22.00 -7.64
C LYS A 384 20.79 21.27 -7.44
N THR A 385 21.60 21.69 -6.47
CA THR A 385 22.87 21.05 -6.13
C THR A 385 22.88 20.65 -4.65
N LYS A 386 23.57 19.54 -4.36
CA LYS A 386 23.78 19.06 -2.99
C LYS A 386 24.48 20.12 -2.14
N GLU A 387 25.51 20.76 -2.69
CA GLU A 387 26.30 21.79 -2.00
C GLU A 387 25.43 22.97 -1.55
N LEU A 388 24.55 23.48 -2.41
CA LEU A 388 23.65 24.56 -2.05
C LEU A 388 22.66 24.12 -0.96
N ALA A 389 22.08 22.92 -1.08
CA ALA A 389 21.17 22.38 -0.07
C ALA A 389 21.85 22.26 1.31
N ASP A 390 23.09 21.75 1.36
CA ASP A 390 23.87 21.62 2.58
C ASP A 390 24.22 23.00 3.19
N ASN A 391 24.66 23.94 2.37
CA ASN A 391 25.06 25.28 2.82
C ASN A 391 23.88 26.04 3.42
N VAL A 392 22.72 26.01 2.76
CA VAL A 392 21.50 26.64 3.28
C VAL A 392 21.01 25.94 4.54
N ALA A 393 21.04 24.61 4.60
CA ALA A 393 20.67 23.86 5.81
C ALA A 393 21.57 24.22 7.00
N SER A 394 22.88 24.34 6.78
CA SER A 394 23.83 24.75 7.81
C SER A 394 23.56 26.16 8.33
N MET A 395 23.33 27.11 7.42
CA MET A 395 22.95 28.46 7.82
C MET A 395 21.57 28.53 8.46
N GLY A 396 20.65 27.63 8.11
CA GLY A 396 19.32 27.51 8.72
C GLY A 396 19.43 27.12 10.19
N ARG A 397 20.25 26.11 10.48
CA ARG A 397 20.61 25.74 11.85
C ARG A 397 21.25 26.91 12.60
N VAL A 398 22.27 27.58 12.02
CA VAL A 398 22.92 28.75 12.65
C VAL A 398 21.90 29.84 12.96
N ALA A 399 20.96 30.09 12.05
CA ALA A 399 19.91 31.08 12.24
C ALA A 399 18.96 30.68 13.37
N CYS A 400 18.57 29.41 13.47
CA CYS A 400 17.78 28.91 14.61
C CYS A 400 18.50 29.12 15.94
N VAL A 401 19.83 28.96 16.01
CA VAL A 401 20.60 29.14 17.24
C VAL A 401 20.74 30.61 17.63
N HIS A 402 21.01 31.51 16.68
CA HIS A 402 21.55 32.84 16.99
C HIS A 402 20.66 34.03 16.65
N VAL A 403 19.61 33.87 15.83
CA VAL A 403 18.79 35.03 15.45
C VAL A 403 17.95 35.49 16.66
N PRO A 404 17.90 36.80 16.98
CA PRO A 404 17.18 37.28 18.14
C PRO A 404 15.66 37.25 17.95
N TYR A 405 14.93 37.19 19.06
CA TYR A 405 13.47 37.29 19.10
C TYR A 405 12.99 38.22 20.22
N PRO A 406 11.81 38.87 20.04
CA PRO A 406 11.20 39.70 21.08
C PRO A 406 11.09 38.98 22.43
N GLY A 407 11.55 39.64 23.49
CA GLY A 407 11.50 39.12 24.86
C GLY A 407 12.54 38.05 25.19
N GLN A 408 13.51 37.80 24.32
CA GLN A 408 14.60 36.84 24.54
C GLN A 408 15.32 37.09 25.87
N LYS A 409 15.40 36.04 26.69
CA LYS A 409 16.17 36.03 27.95
C LYS A 409 17.39 35.11 27.89
N GLY A 410 17.28 33.97 27.20
CA GLY A 410 18.39 33.04 27.01
C GLY A 410 19.34 33.54 25.92
N THR A 411 20.60 33.83 26.28
CA THR A 411 21.63 34.34 25.35
C THR A 411 22.64 33.27 24.93
N GLY A 412 22.58 32.06 25.50
CA GLY A 412 23.46 30.93 25.17
C GLY A 412 23.11 30.17 23.88
N GLY A 413 22.11 30.64 23.13
CA GLY A 413 21.59 30.00 21.91
C GLY A 413 20.15 29.49 22.10
N ASN A 414 19.33 29.59 21.05
CA ASN A 414 17.89 29.32 21.15
C ASN A 414 17.52 27.85 20.91
N PHE A 415 18.41 27.08 20.27
CA PHE A 415 18.09 25.81 19.61
C PHE A 415 18.92 24.66 20.17
N ALA A 416 18.26 23.62 20.65
CA ALA A 416 18.90 22.41 21.15
C ALA A 416 19.16 21.42 20.01
N MET A 417 20.38 20.91 19.89
CA MET A 417 20.82 20.04 18.77
C MET A 417 21.25 18.67 19.32
N PRO A 418 20.40 17.63 19.20
CA PRO A 418 20.61 16.36 19.91
C PRO A 418 21.54 15.37 19.19
N LEU A 419 21.89 15.60 17.92
CA LEU A 419 22.66 14.67 17.09
C LEU A 419 23.86 15.35 16.44
N THR A 420 24.89 14.56 16.12
CA THR A 420 25.99 14.96 15.23
C THR A 420 26.16 13.91 14.14
N PRO A 421 26.41 14.28 12.86
CA PRO A 421 26.56 15.65 12.35
C PRO A 421 25.28 16.48 12.50
N LEU A 422 25.44 17.81 12.60
CA LEU A 422 24.34 18.73 12.94
C LEU A 422 23.37 18.96 11.76
N GLU A 423 23.88 18.73 10.54
CA GLU A 423 23.14 18.73 9.29
C GLU A 423 23.29 17.36 8.61
N ILE A 424 22.22 16.91 7.97
CA ILE A 424 22.17 15.59 7.33
C ILE A 424 21.76 15.78 5.88
N SER A 425 22.67 15.42 4.97
CA SER A 425 22.37 15.33 3.54
C SER A 425 21.59 14.05 3.26
N LEU A 426 20.36 14.18 2.78
CA LEU A 426 19.48 13.06 2.44
C LEU A 426 19.60 12.62 0.97
N GLY A 427 20.26 13.40 0.13
CA GLY A 427 20.48 13.07 -1.28
C GLY A 427 19.33 13.53 -2.17
N ASN A 428 18.97 12.74 -3.18
CA ASN A 428 18.02 13.15 -4.21
C ASN A 428 16.59 13.29 -3.67
N VAL A 429 15.92 14.38 -4.03
CA VAL A 429 14.47 14.51 -3.87
C VAL A 429 13.78 13.95 -5.10
N CYS A 430 12.76 13.12 -4.85
CA CYS A 430 12.00 12.48 -5.90
C CYS A 430 10.52 12.88 -5.82
N GLN A 431 9.83 12.85 -6.94
CA GLN A 431 8.40 13.16 -7.04
C GLN A 431 7.75 12.33 -8.14
N PHE A 432 6.51 11.87 -7.94
CA PHE A 432 5.71 11.30 -9.01
C PHE A 432 5.37 12.41 -10.03
N CYS A 433 5.57 12.14 -11.31
CA CYS A 433 5.30 13.06 -12.41
C CYS A 433 4.38 12.47 -13.49
N VAL A 434 4.22 11.14 -13.50
CA VAL A 434 3.24 10.45 -14.35
C VAL A 434 2.37 9.58 -13.46
N TYR A 435 1.05 9.82 -13.50
CA TYR A 435 0.02 9.00 -12.88
C TYR A 435 -1.26 9.13 -13.72
N HIS A 436 -1.25 8.51 -14.90
CA HIS A 436 -2.21 8.75 -15.98
C HIS A 436 -2.70 7.44 -16.59
N LEU A 437 -3.87 7.45 -17.21
CA LEU A 437 -4.37 6.34 -18.01
C LEU A 437 -3.97 6.55 -19.47
N MET A 438 -3.52 5.48 -20.12
CA MET A 438 -3.24 5.46 -21.56
C MET A 438 -4.14 4.43 -22.24
N GLU A 439 -4.89 4.86 -23.24
CA GLU A 439 -5.71 3.97 -24.06
C GLU A 439 -4.82 3.09 -24.95
N VAL A 440 -5.14 1.80 -25.00
CA VAL A 440 -4.42 0.81 -25.80
C VAL A 440 -5.40 -0.10 -26.53
N SER A 441 -5.08 -0.45 -27.78
CA SER A 441 -5.90 -1.35 -28.59
C SER A 441 -5.59 -2.84 -28.36
N ASP A 442 -4.37 -3.14 -27.89
CA ASP A 442 -3.91 -4.48 -27.54
C ASP A 442 -3.30 -4.42 -26.12
N PRO A 443 -3.92 -5.10 -25.13
CA PRO A 443 -3.45 -5.08 -23.75
C PRO A 443 -2.13 -5.84 -23.55
N THR A 444 -1.59 -6.49 -24.58
CA THR A 444 -0.32 -7.24 -24.55
C THR A 444 0.83 -6.56 -25.29
N ALA A 445 0.54 -5.59 -26.17
CA ALA A 445 1.54 -5.03 -27.08
C ALA A 445 2.69 -4.31 -26.38
N ASN A 446 2.43 -3.72 -25.20
CA ASN A 446 3.41 -2.93 -24.45
C ASN A 446 4.21 -3.74 -23.43
N PHE A 447 3.91 -5.04 -23.30
CA PHE A 447 4.43 -5.89 -22.24
C PHE A 447 5.12 -7.12 -22.85
N PRO A 448 6.33 -6.94 -23.41
CA PRO A 448 7.06 -8.07 -23.97
C PRO A 448 7.43 -9.05 -22.88
N PHE A 449 7.39 -10.34 -23.21
CA PHE A 449 7.87 -11.39 -22.34
C PHE A 449 9.00 -12.20 -22.99
N PHE A 450 9.85 -12.78 -22.15
CA PHE A 450 10.99 -13.59 -22.57
C PHE A 450 11.00 -14.89 -21.76
N VAL A 451 11.36 -15.98 -22.43
CA VAL A 451 11.50 -17.29 -21.79
C VAL A 451 12.97 -17.59 -21.57
N VAL A 452 13.29 -18.05 -20.37
CA VAL A 452 14.63 -18.42 -19.94
C VAL A 452 14.58 -19.78 -19.26
N ASP A 453 15.38 -20.74 -19.72
CA ASP A 453 15.63 -21.93 -18.91
C ASP A 453 16.70 -21.59 -17.87
N ILE A 454 16.35 -21.83 -16.62
CA ILE A 454 17.16 -21.54 -15.44
C ILE A 454 17.94 -22.79 -15.04
N GLY A 455 19.17 -22.62 -14.56
CA GLY A 455 20.05 -23.72 -14.14
C GLY A 455 20.70 -24.46 -15.32
N LYS A 456 20.94 -23.77 -16.45
CA LYS A 456 21.55 -24.37 -17.66
C LYS A 456 22.95 -24.94 -17.40
N SER A 457 23.70 -24.34 -16.49
CA SER A 457 25.07 -24.72 -16.11
C SER A 457 25.15 -26.02 -15.28
N VAL A 458 24.00 -26.51 -14.80
CA VAL A 458 23.93 -27.70 -13.93
C VAL A 458 24.20 -28.97 -14.74
N THR A 459 25.29 -29.67 -14.38
CA THR A 459 25.71 -30.94 -14.98
C THR A 459 25.01 -32.17 -14.40
N THR A 460 24.54 -32.08 -13.15
CA THR A 460 23.86 -33.18 -12.44
C THR A 460 22.60 -32.65 -11.78
N LEU A 461 21.45 -33.20 -12.15
CA LEU A 461 20.16 -32.82 -11.56
C LEU A 461 19.95 -33.54 -10.23
N VAL A 462 19.39 -32.82 -9.26
CA VAL A 462 18.93 -33.40 -8.00
C VAL A 462 17.55 -34.01 -8.20
N ASP A 463 17.29 -35.20 -7.65
CA ASP A 463 15.95 -35.80 -7.74
C ASP A 463 14.91 -34.95 -7.00
N ARG A 464 13.71 -34.88 -7.58
CA ARG A 464 12.59 -34.24 -6.89
C ARG A 464 12.20 -35.09 -5.69
N ASP A 465 12.04 -34.42 -4.57
CA ASP A 465 11.53 -34.99 -3.32
C ASP A 465 10.14 -34.42 -3.02
N PRO A 466 9.05 -35.16 -3.28
CA PRO A 466 7.69 -34.74 -2.96
C PRO A 466 7.42 -34.60 -1.45
N THR A 467 8.36 -35.02 -0.59
CA THR A 467 8.29 -34.84 0.86
C THR A 467 9.05 -33.60 1.34
N PHE A 468 9.72 -32.87 0.44
CA PHE A 468 10.55 -31.72 0.77
C PHE A 468 9.75 -30.61 1.48
N GLY A 469 10.27 -30.13 2.61
CA GLY A 469 9.62 -29.09 3.41
C GLY A 469 8.44 -29.58 4.26
N PHE A 470 8.06 -30.86 4.16
CA PHE A 470 7.20 -31.52 5.14
C PHE A 470 8.09 -32.12 6.22
N ASP A 471 7.73 -31.90 7.50
CA ASP A 471 8.42 -32.61 8.59
C ASP A 471 8.29 -34.14 8.34
N PRO A 472 9.32 -34.96 8.67
CA PRO A 472 9.27 -36.39 8.43
C PRO A 472 8.01 -37.01 9.07
N PRO A 473 7.37 -38.01 8.43
CA PRO A 473 6.20 -38.67 9.01
C PRO A 473 6.57 -39.25 10.38
N GLY A 474 6.02 -38.67 11.45
CA GLY A 474 6.28 -39.08 12.83
C GLY A 474 6.58 -37.97 13.83
N THR A 475 6.72 -36.70 13.43
CA THR A 475 6.91 -35.57 14.37
C THR A 475 5.61 -35.00 14.94
N GLY A 476 4.44 -35.49 14.52
CA GLY A 476 3.18 -35.26 15.21
C GLY A 476 2.78 -33.79 15.33
N TYR A 477 2.67 -33.07 14.21
CA TYR A 477 2.01 -31.76 14.20
C TYR A 477 0.53 -31.90 13.82
N HIS A 478 -0.30 -32.24 14.80
CA HIS A 478 -1.76 -32.17 14.67
C HIS A 478 -2.24 -30.71 14.69
N PHE A 479 -2.20 -30.00 13.55
CA PHE A 479 -2.79 -28.64 13.45
C PHE A 479 -4.28 -28.61 13.06
N LEU A 480 -4.92 -29.78 12.94
CA LEU A 480 -6.38 -29.91 13.02
C LEU A 480 -6.86 -30.25 14.43
N ALA A 481 -6.01 -30.12 15.46
CA ALA A 481 -6.52 -30.06 16.81
C ALA A 481 -7.44 -28.84 16.89
N LYS A 482 -8.76 -29.08 17.04
CA LYS A 482 -9.68 -28.07 17.56
C LYS A 482 -8.93 -27.33 18.66
N PRO A 483 -8.89 -25.99 18.66
CA PRO A 483 -8.31 -25.28 19.80
C PRO A 483 -8.98 -25.88 21.04
N ASN A 484 -8.19 -26.40 21.98
CA ASN A 484 -8.69 -26.68 23.33
C ASN A 484 -9.51 -25.44 23.70
N GLY A 485 -10.81 -25.64 23.95
CA GLY A 485 -11.88 -24.64 23.77
C GLY A 485 -11.76 -23.37 24.62
N ALA A 486 -10.73 -22.57 24.37
CA ALA A 486 -10.37 -21.40 25.16
C ALA A 486 -9.88 -20.22 24.30
N VAL A 487 -9.40 -20.44 23.06
CA VAL A 487 -8.96 -19.33 22.18
C VAL A 487 -10.11 -18.78 21.33
N ASN A 488 -11.02 -19.65 20.86
CA ASN A 488 -12.29 -19.23 20.25
C ASN A 488 -13.20 -18.52 21.27
N GLY A 489 -13.02 -18.82 22.57
CA GLY A 489 -13.56 -18.06 23.68
C GLY A 489 -12.92 -16.69 23.72
N ALA A 490 -11.62 -16.56 23.98
CA ALA A 490 -11.00 -15.26 24.28
C ALA A 490 -11.18 -14.14 23.23
N ALA A 491 -11.10 -14.41 21.92
CA ALA A 491 -11.26 -13.35 20.90
C ALA A 491 -12.73 -13.00 20.61
N ALA A 492 -13.60 -14.02 20.50
CA ALA A 492 -15.04 -13.81 20.33
C ALA A 492 -15.71 -13.34 21.64
N GLU A 493 -15.21 -13.76 22.80
CA GLU A 493 -15.53 -13.24 24.13
C GLU A 493 -14.98 -11.82 24.28
N GLN A 494 -13.76 -11.47 23.86
CA GLN A 494 -13.32 -10.06 23.92
C GLN A 494 -14.17 -9.15 23.04
N GLN A 495 -14.55 -9.60 21.83
CA GLN A 495 -15.44 -8.83 20.95
C GLN A 495 -16.88 -8.80 21.48
N SER A 496 -17.39 -9.91 22.05
CA SER A 496 -18.70 -10.00 22.71
C SER A 496 -18.77 -9.26 24.04
N VAL A 497 -17.67 -9.17 24.78
CA VAL A 497 -17.56 -8.47 26.06
C VAL A 497 -17.52 -6.99 25.77
N ARG A 498 -16.71 -6.52 24.81
CA ARG A 498 -16.74 -5.12 24.37
C ARG A 498 -18.08 -4.72 23.75
N SER A 499 -18.73 -5.60 22.98
CA SER A 499 -20.06 -5.29 22.44
C SER A 499 -21.12 -5.21 23.54
N LYS A 500 -21.09 -6.09 24.55
CA LYS A 500 -21.99 -6.06 25.71
C LYS A 500 -21.69 -4.91 26.67
N GLU A 501 -20.41 -4.60 26.90
CA GLU A 501 -19.98 -3.42 27.66
C GLU A 501 -20.39 -2.15 26.94
N LEU A 502 -20.29 -2.06 25.60
CA LEU A 502 -20.74 -0.91 24.83
C LEU A 502 -22.26 -0.81 24.76
N GLU A 503 -22.99 -1.92 24.60
CA GLU A 503 -24.45 -1.95 24.73
C GLU A 503 -24.89 -1.52 26.14
N SER A 504 -24.17 -1.96 27.17
CA SER A 504 -24.35 -1.52 28.56
C SER A 504 -24.06 -0.02 28.71
N LEU A 505 -22.93 0.49 28.23
CA LEU A 505 -22.51 1.90 28.29
C LEU A 505 -23.51 2.80 27.54
N LEU A 506 -23.90 2.43 26.32
CA LEU A 506 -24.90 3.13 25.53
C LEU A 506 -26.31 3.07 26.16
N SER A 507 -26.65 2.00 26.88
CA SER A 507 -27.91 1.88 27.62
C SER A 507 -27.91 2.61 28.97
N GLN A 508 -26.73 2.84 29.56
CA GLN A 508 -26.53 3.51 30.84
C GLN A 508 -26.22 5.02 30.69
N GLY A 509 -26.04 5.50 29.46
CA GLY A 509 -25.71 6.91 29.18
C GLY A 509 -24.22 7.24 29.30
N ASP A 510 -23.35 6.25 29.52
CA ASP A 510 -21.91 6.48 29.59
C ASP A 510 -21.32 6.62 28.18
N GLY A 511 -20.63 7.73 27.93
CA GLY A 511 -20.20 8.18 26.60
C GLY A 511 -21.18 9.14 25.93
N VAL A 512 -22.36 9.38 26.54
CA VAL A 512 -23.23 10.51 26.21
C VAL A 512 -22.62 11.76 26.84
N LEU A 513 -22.15 12.66 26.00
CA LEU A 513 -21.66 13.96 26.42
C LEU A 513 -22.84 14.81 26.92
N ASP A 514 -22.57 15.89 27.65
CA ASP A 514 -23.60 16.74 28.28
C ASP A 514 -24.70 17.26 27.32
N ASP A 515 -24.49 17.13 26.01
CA ASP A 515 -25.40 17.50 24.91
C ASP A 515 -26.26 16.34 24.35
N GLY A 516 -26.17 15.13 24.90
CA GLY A 516 -26.90 13.95 24.40
C GLY A 516 -26.22 13.22 23.24
N LYS A 517 -25.06 13.69 22.75
CA LYS A 517 -24.30 13.10 21.64
C LYS A 517 -23.22 12.14 22.14
N VAL A 518 -22.80 11.22 21.28
CA VAL A 518 -21.73 10.26 21.58
C VAL A 518 -20.52 10.54 20.69
N ALA A 519 -19.30 10.42 21.22
CA ALA A 519 -18.09 10.58 20.40
C ALA A 519 -17.99 9.45 19.36
N LEU A 520 -17.65 9.79 18.11
CA LEU A 520 -17.54 8.83 17.01
C LEU A 520 -16.62 7.63 17.31
N PRO A 521 -15.45 7.79 17.99
CA PRO A 521 -14.61 6.65 18.38
C PRO A 521 -15.32 5.61 19.26
N ALA A 522 -16.34 6.00 20.03
CA ALA A 522 -17.10 5.05 20.85
C ALA A 522 -17.96 4.10 20.00
N LEU A 523 -18.30 4.48 18.76
CA LEU A 523 -19.06 3.65 17.83
C LEU A 523 -18.16 2.82 16.88
N ALA A 524 -16.88 3.18 16.77
CA ALA A 524 -15.96 2.64 15.78
C ALA A 524 -14.99 1.61 16.37
N GLU A 525 -14.88 0.46 15.72
CA GLU A 525 -13.82 -0.53 15.96
C GLU A 525 -12.50 -0.08 15.32
N VAL A 526 -12.59 0.54 14.14
CA VAL A 526 -11.43 1.06 13.41
C VAL A 526 -11.70 2.49 12.97
N LEU A 527 -10.75 3.37 13.27
CA LEU A 527 -10.57 4.66 12.61
C LEU A 527 -9.19 4.62 11.94
N ARG A 528 -9.16 4.80 10.63
CA ARG A 528 -7.89 4.80 9.89
C ARG A 528 -7.92 5.82 8.77
N SER A 529 -6.72 6.29 8.43
CA SER A 529 -6.46 6.98 7.19
C SER A 529 -5.32 6.29 6.46
N LYS A 530 -5.33 6.36 5.13
CA LYS A 530 -4.31 5.75 4.26
C LYS A 530 -4.39 6.42 2.89
N ASN A 531 -3.30 6.42 2.14
CA ASN A 531 -3.32 6.83 0.74
C ASN A 531 -4.22 5.95 -0.13
N ALA A 532 -4.81 6.52 -1.19
CA ALA A 532 -5.26 5.79 -2.38
C ALA A 532 -4.49 6.35 -3.59
N GLY A 533 -3.43 5.65 -3.97
CA GLY A 533 -2.43 6.22 -4.89
C GLY A 533 -1.71 7.45 -4.31
N PRO A 534 -0.93 8.18 -5.12
CA PRO A 534 -0.06 9.26 -4.63
C PRO A 534 -0.76 10.61 -4.40
N TYR A 535 -2.02 10.74 -4.81
CA TYR A 535 -2.74 12.02 -4.89
C TYR A 535 -4.02 12.07 -4.05
N GLU A 536 -4.39 10.99 -3.38
CA GLU A 536 -5.63 10.92 -2.59
C GLU A 536 -5.36 10.33 -1.19
N ILE A 537 -6.16 10.78 -0.23
CA ILE A 537 -6.18 10.29 1.15
C ILE A 537 -7.57 9.75 1.43
N CYS A 538 -7.62 8.50 1.89
CA CYS A 538 -8.83 7.82 2.32
C CYS A 538 -8.94 7.83 3.84
N PHE A 539 -10.17 7.91 4.33
CA PHE A 539 -10.57 7.76 5.71
C PHE A 539 -11.61 6.66 5.79
N ASP A 540 -11.30 5.62 6.54
CA ASP A 540 -12.22 4.51 6.75
C ASP A 540 -12.61 4.43 8.23
N ILE A 541 -13.90 4.31 8.46
CA ILE A 541 -14.49 4.05 9.77
C ILE A 541 -15.17 2.69 9.68
N ILE A 542 -14.78 1.74 10.54
CA ILE A 542 -15.45 0.44 10.64
C ILE A 542 -16.16 0.41 11.99
N PHE A 543 -17.48 0.22 11.98
CA PHE A 543 -18.32 0.23 13.17
C PHE A 543 -18.44 -1.15 13.81
N TYR A 544 -18.54 -1.21 15.14
CA TYR A 544 -18.65 -2.48 15.88
C TYR A 544 -19.82 -3.34 15.39
N ASN A 545 -20.98 -2.72 15.19
CA ASN A 545 -22.21 -3.39 14.80
C ASN A 545 -23.09 -2.49 13.91
N LEU A 546 -24.16 -3.09 13.38
CA LEU A 546 -25.08 -2.38 12.48
C LEU A 546 -25.80 -1.21 13.18
N ALA A 547 -26.08 -1.32 14.48
CA ALA A 547 -26.71 -0.22 15.24
C ALA A 547 -25.80 1.02 15.34
N CYS A 548 -24.50 0.81 15.59
CA CYS A 548 -23.49 1.87 15.58
C CYS A 548 -23.38 2.53 14.21
N PHE A 549 -23.35 1.73 13.14
CA PHE A 549 -23.34 2.19 11.75
C PHE A 549 -24.58 3.04 11.43
N GLU A 550 -25.80 2.54 11.72
CA GLU A 550 -27.04 3.27 11.42
C GLU A 550 -27.17 4.54 12.26
N ARG A 551 -26.70 4.54 13.51
CA ARG A 551 -26.63 5.75 14.34
C ARG A 551 -25.71 6.81 13.72
N ALA A 552 -24.48 6.44 13.37
CA ALA A 552 -23.53 7.36 12.74
C ALA A 552 -24.09 7.90 11.41
N LYS A 553 -24.75 7.05 10.62
CA LYS A 553 -25.42 7.44 9.38
C LYS A 553 -26.58 8.42 9.60
N ALA A 554 -27.44 8.16 10.58
CA ALA A 554 -28.59 9.01 10.91
C ALA A 554 -28.18 10.39 11.48
N SER A 555 -27.01 10.49 12.11
CA SER A 555 -26.51 11.75 12.69
C SER A 555 -26.30 12.87 11.65
N GLY A 556 -26.01 12.51 10.39
CA GLY A 556 -25.60 13.46 9.36
C GLY A 556 -24.26 14.14 9.63
N GLU A 557 -23.48 13.70 10.61
CA GLU A 557 -22.16 14.29 10.96
C GLU A 557 -21.04 13.86 10.01
N LEU A 558 -21.25 12.75 9.29
CA LEU A 558 -20.34 12.23 8.26
C LEU A 558 -20.78 12.62 6.84
N SER A 559 -21.49 13.75 6.70
CA SER A 559 -21.88 14.27 5.38
C SER A 559 -20.67 14.81 4.62
N ARG A 560 -20.79 14.89 3.29
CA ARG A 560 -19.77 15.45 2.41
C ARG A 560 -19.35 16.86 2.85
N GLU A 561 -20.30 17.70 3.21
CA GLU A 561 -20.07 19.09 3.62
C GLU A 561 -19.29 19.17 4.93
N LYS A 562 -19.59 18.30 5.89
CA LYS A 562 -18.90 18.28 7.19
C LYS A 562 -17.49 17.72 7.08
N MET A 563 -17.29 16.67 6.28
CA MET A 563 -15.96 16.15 5.98
C MET A 563 -15.10 17.17 5.23
N ALA A 564 -15.70 17.86 4.26
CA ALA A 564 -15.06 18.94 3.52
C ALA A 564 -14.58 20.05 4.46
N ALA A 565 -15.45 20.50 5.37
CA ALA A 565 -15.12 21.50 6.38
C ALA A 565 -14.01 21.02 7.34
N LEU A 566 -14.10 19.77 7.81
CA LEU A 566 -13.13 19.17 8.74
C LEU A 566 -11.71 19.15 8.16
N TYR A 567 -11.57 18.79 6.88
CA TYR A 567 -10.28 18.72 6.20
C TYR A 567 -9.97 19.93 5.31
N LYS A 568 -10.74 21.03 5.44
CA LYS A 568 -10.52 22.28 4.70
C LYS A 568 -10.43 22.08 3.17
N VAL A 569 -11.25 21.17 2.64
CA VAL A 569 -11.38 20.88 1.20
C VAL A 569 -12.74 21.39 0.70
N GLN A 570 -12.86 21.73 -0.57
CA GLN A 570 -14.16 22.05 -1.17
C GLN A 570 -15.03 20.78 -1.32
N PRO A 571 -16.34 20.80 -1.01
CA PRO A 571 -17.21 19.62 -1.10
C PRO A 571 -17.19 18.90 -2.45
N GLU A 572 -17.03 19.66 -3.54
CA GLU A 572 -16.99 19.16 -4.92
C GLU A 572 -15.71 18.38 -5.21
N ARG A 573 -14.64 18.64 -4.45
CA ARG A 573 -13.36 17.94 -4.59
C ARG A 573 -13.30 16.64 -3.81
N ILE A 574 -14.27 16.32 -2.95
CA ILE A 574 -14.32 15.02 -2.28
C ILE A 574 -14.57 13.92 -3.32
N VAL A 575 -13.66 12.95 -3.40
CA VAL A 575 -13.70 11.86 -4.39
C VAL A 575 -14.80 10.86 -4.02
N ALA A 576 -14.83 10.41 -2.77
CA ALA A 576 -15.83 9.48 -2.26
C ALA A 576 -16.33 9.92 -0.89
N CYS A 577 -17.60 9.66 -0.59
CA CYS A 577 -18.21 9.89 0.71
C CYS A 577 -19.41 8.94 0.83
N GLN A 578 -19.18 7.72 1.31
CA GLN A 578 -20.14 6.63 1.21
C GLN A 578 -20.21 5.77 2.46
N PHE A 579 -21.43 5.34 2.79
CA PHE A 579 -21.68 4.28 3.75
C PHE A 579 -21.73 2.94 3.02
N PHE A 580 -20.94 1.96 3.47
CA PHE A 580 -20.84 0.63 2.90
C PHE A 580 -21.28 -0.42 3.92
N LYS A 581 -22.51 -0.91 3.76
CA LYS A 581 -23.20 -1.74 4.77
C LYS A 581 -22.55 -3.10 4.96
N GLN A 582 -22.02 -3.70 3.89
CA GLN A 582 -21.40 -5.03 3.90
C GLN A 582 -20.24 -5.12 4.89
N ALA A 583 -19.46 -4.04 5.02
CA ALA A 583 -18.36 -3.93 5.98
C ALA A 583 -18.73 -3.19 7.27
N LYS A 584 -20.01 -2.79 7.44
CA LYS A 584 -20.45 -1.82 8.47
C LYS A 584 -19.49 -0.62 8.51
N ALA A 585 -19.23 -0.02 7.35
CA ALA A 585 -18.16 0.96 7.21
C ALA A 585 -18.63 2.27 6.60
N TYR A 586 -17.90 3.34 6.90
CA TYR A 586 -17.98 4.62 6.20
C TYR A 586 -16.63 4.91 5.55
N LYS A 587 -16.66 5.47 4.34
CA LYS A 587 -15.48 5.87 3.59
C LYS A 587 -15.60 7.31 3.11
N CYS A 588 -14.55 8.09 3.34
CA CYS A 588 -14.37 9.41 2.75
C CYS A 588 -13.01 9.48 2.08
N THR A 589 -12.93 10.02 0.87
CA THR A 589 -11.68 10.17 0.12
C THR A 589 -11.55 11.60 -0.35
N ILE A 590 -10.40 12.22 -0.06
CA ILE A 590 -10.10 13.61 -0.42
C ILE A 590 -8.82 13.66 -1.26
N PRO A 591 -8.65 14.68 -2.12
CA PRO A 591 -7.36 14.94 -2.76
C PRO A 591 -6.33 15.34 -1.70
N ARG A 592 -5.09 14.91 -1.91
CA ARG A 592 -3.95 15.27 -1.08
C ARG A 592 -3.54 16.72 -1.33
N ASP A 593 -3.13 17.41 -0.27
CA ASP A 593 -2.42 18.70 -0.35
C ASP A 593 -0.94 18.45 -0.72
N GLY A 594 -0.70 18.19 -2.00
CA GLY A 594 0.61 17.81 -2.55
C GLY A 594 0.69 16.37 -3.04
N ILE A 595 1.91 15.88 -3.27
CA ILE A 595 2.17 14.54 -3.83
C ILE A 595 2.87 13.70 -2.77
N ALA A 596 2.40 12.46 -2.57
CA ALA A 596 2.97 11.54 -1.59
C ALA A 596 4.49 11.38 -1.80
N GLY A 597 5.27 11.59 -0.73
CA GLY A 597 6.73 11.45 -0.71
C GLY A 597 7.53 12.58 -1.37
N SER A 598 6.87 13.61 -1.90
CA SER A 598 7.53 14.78 -2.51
C SER A 598 8.16 15.72 -1.46
N PHE A 599 8.75 16.83 -1.91
CA PHE A 599 9.24 17.87 -1.00
C PHE A 599 8.10 18.42 -0.13
N ALA A 600 8.38 18.67 1.16
CA ALA A 600 7.42 19.13 2.16
C ALA A 600 6.28 18.15 2.52
N ASP A 601 6.19 16.97 1.89
CA ASP A 601 5.19 15.97 2.23
C ASP A 601 5.33 15.44 3.66
N ARG A 602 4.25 15.45 4.46
CA ARG A 602 4.31 15.30 5.93
C ARG A 602 4.16 13.87 6.43
N ASP A 603 3.41 13.04 5.72
CA ASP A 603 3.03 11.69 6.13
C ASP A 603 2.89 10.84 4.86
N LEU A 604 3.98 10.20 4.43
CA LEU A 604 4.04 9.47 3.16
C LEU A 604 2.87 8.51 2.98
N HIS A 605 2.40 7.84 4.03
CA HIS A 605 1.29 6.89 3.96
C HIS A 605 -0.09 7.50 4.26
N ALA A 606 -0.15 8.77 4.63
CA ALA A 606 -1.33 9.41 5.23
C ALA A 606 -1.91 8.61 6.39
N SER A 607 -1.05 7.93 7.15
CA SER A 607 -1.44 6.97 8.19
C SER A 607 -1.99 7.61 9.46
N GLN A 608 -1.77 8.91 9.68
CA GLN A 608 -2.15 9.62 10.91
C GLN A 608 -3.18 10.73 10.69
N GLN A 609 -3.68 10.86 9.46
CA GLN A 609 -4.63 11.91 9.08
C GLN A 609 -6.04 11.72 9.64
N TYR A 610 -6.38 10.54 10.20
CA TYR A 610 -7.69 10.27 10.78
C TYR A 610 -7.95 10.94 12.14
N ALA A 611 -6.94 11.54 12.77
CA ALA A 611 -7.04 12.07 14.13
C ALA A 611 -8.23 13.05 14.34
N PRO A 612 -8.58 13.96 13.40
CA PRO A 612 -9.72 14.87 13.57
C PRO A 612 -11.06 14.15 13.73
N LEU A 613 -11.19 12.90 13.27
CA LEU A 613 -12.41 12.09 13.44
C LEU A 613 -12.73 11.83 14.91
N PHE A 614 -11.75 11.88 15.81
CA PHE A 614 -11.96 11.69 17.25
C PHE A 614 -12.87 12.74 17.87
N ASN A 615 -12.93 13.93 17.26
CA ASN A 615 -13.68 15.06 17.76
C ASN A 615 -15.12 15.11 17.23
N ILE A 616 -15.51 14.20 16.32
CA ILE A 616 -16.86 14.12 15.79
C ILE A 616 -17.82 13.58 16.86
N ARG A 617 -18.98 14.23 17.01
CA ARG A 617 -20.03 13.85 17.96
C ARG A 617 -21.33 13.50 17.23
N VAL A 618 -21.84 12.28 17.41
CA VAL A 618 -22.95 11.65 16.67
C VAL A 618 -24.16 11.26 17.49
#